data_AF-A0A9X1SN16-F1
#
_entry.id   AF-A0A9X1SN16-F1
#
_cell.length_a   1.000
_cell.length_b   1.000
_cell.length_c   1.000
_cell.angle_alpha   90.00
_cell.angle_beta   90.00
_cell.angle_gamma   90.00
#
_symmetry.space_group_name_H-M   'P 1'
#
loop_
_entity.id
_entity.type
_entity.pdbx_description
1 polymer ?
#
loop_
_entity_poly.entity_id
_entity_poly.type
_entity_poly.pdbx_seq_one_letter_code
_entity_poly.pdbx_strand_id
1 'polypeptide(L)'
;MSEKLFRFRCPACGDVLSASTDMIGAEIKCANCATRLEVPAPAKPRSTPTDEEESSGKTRRSDDAIADETPVKFGNRGPLEEDEMDLTPMVDVTFLLLIFFMVTASFSLQKTLETPAPRNDSASAQSRTMDELLDDPDYVVVRIDSYNTFFVTCAAWGDEREAPSRQELLVQIQEARNSNPASPPGTLLVNAHVNALHEKVVAALDAGNTVGMNQVKLLTTEEE
;
A
#
# COMPACT_ATOMS: atom_id res chain seq x y z
N MET A 1 30.74 24.39 -20.87
CA MET A 1 30.70 23.00 -21.38
C MET A 1 29.64 22.30 -20.56
N SER A 2 28.59 21.75 -21.17
CA SER A 2 27.48 21.13 -20.43
C SER A 2 27.88 19.70 -20.08
N GLU A 3 28.11 19.41 -18.79
CA GLU A 3 28.41 18.06 -18.32
C GLU A 3 27.21 17.16 -18.59
N LYS A 4 27.37 16.15 -19.45
CA LYS A 4 26.32 15.16 -19.70
C LYS A 4 26.33 14.15 -18.56
N LEU A 5 25.44 14.34 -17.59
CA LEU A 5 25.17 13.34 -16.57
C LEU A 5 24.22 12.27 -17.13
N PHE A 6 24.56 11.00 -16.93
CA PHE A 6 23.68 9.88 -17.20
C PHE A 6 23.42 9.09 -15.92
N ARG A 7 22.27 8.41 -15.88
CA ARG A 7 21.83 7.62 -14.72
C ARG A 7 22.01 6.14 -15.01
N PHE A 8 22.47 5.39 -14.03
CA PHE A 8 22.60 3.94 -14.09
C PHE A 8 22.27 3.33 -12.72
N ARG A 9 22.03 2.02 -12.66
CA ARG A 9 21.69 1.33 -11.41
C ARG A 9 22.90 0.59 -10.84
N CYS A 10 23.03 0.62 -9.52
CA CYS A 10 24.02 -0.19 -8.82
C CYS A 10 23.67 -1.68 -8.95
N PRO A 11 24.61 -2.57 -9.34
CA PRO A 11 24.34 -4.00 -9.48
C PRO A 11 24.15 -4.73 -8.14
N ALA A 12 24.57 -4.14 -7.02
CA ALA A 12 24.49 -4.78 -5.70
C ALA A 12 23.19 -4.46 -4.94
N CYS A 13 22.73 -3.20 -4.96
CA CYS A 13 21.55 -2.76 -4.21
C CYS A 13 20.39 -2.22 -5.09
N GLY A 14 20.63 -2.00 -6.38
CA GLY A 14 19.60 -1.49 -7.30
C GLY A 14 19.39 0.03 -7.29
N ASP A 15 20.12 0.78 -6.45
CA ASP A 15 20.00 2.23 -6.38
C ASP A 15 20.41 2.96 -7.66
N VAL A 16 19.72 4.06 -7.94
CA VAL A 16 19.96 4.90 -9.11
C VAL A 16 21.08 5.90 -8.79
N LEU A 17 22.24 5.72 -9.44
CA LEU A 17 23.38 6.62 -9.35
C LEU A 17 23.49 7.46 -10.63
N SER A 18 24.06 8.65 -10.52
CA SER A 18 24.36 9.53 -11.66
C SER A 18 25.86 9.75 -11.77
N ALA A 19 26.42 9.54 -12.97
CA ALA A 19 27.81 9.85 -13.29
C ALA A 19 27.90 10.66 -14.58
N SER A 20 28.98 11.43 -14.73
CA SER A 20 29.29 12.12 -15.98
C SER A 20 29.87 11.15 -17.01
N THR A 21 29.76 11.50 -18.29
CA THR A 21 30.37 10.73 -19.40
C THR A 21 31.89 10.57 -19.28
N ASP A 22 32.56 11.42 -18.52
CA ASP A 22 34.01 11.39 -18.34
C ASP A 22 34.44 10.37 -17.26
N MET A 23 33.49 9.88 -16.45
CA MET A 23 33.73 8.90 -15.40
C MET A 23 33.46 7.45 -15.85
N ILE A 24 33.26 7.19 -17.14
CA ILE A 24 33.10 5.83 -17.68
C ILE A 24 34.37 5.00 -17.39
N GLY A 25 34.21 3.84 -16.75
CA GLY A 25 35.32 2.98 -16.34
C GLY A 25 36.05 3.40 -15.05
N ALA A 26 35.63 4.49 -14.39
CA ALA A 26 36.15 4.85 -13.08
C ALA A 26 35.53 4.00 -11.96
N GLU A 27 36.30 3.69 -10.92
CA GLU A 27 35.83 3.00 -9.72
C GLU A 27 35.17 4.02 -8.78
N ILE A 28 33.84 3.95 -8.63
CA ILE A 28 33.07 4.78 -7.70
C ILE A 28 32.47 3.94 -6.58
N LYS A 29 32.16 4.57 -5.45
CA LYS A 29 31.47 3.92 -4.32
C LYS A 29 29.99 4.23 -4.37
N CYS A 30 29.14 3.22 -4.25
CA CYS A 30 27.70 3.43 -4.10
C CYS A 30 27.39 4.12 -2.76
N ALA A 31 26.48 5.10 -2.77
CA ALA A 31 26.08 5.84 -1.57
C ALA A 31 25.27 5.01 -0.56
N ASN A 32 24.61 3.93 -1.02
CA ASN A 32 23.73 3.11 -0.17
C ASN A 32 24.41 1.83 0.33
N CYS A 33 25.03 1.05 -0.57
CA CYS A 33 25.65 -0.23 -0.18
C CYS A 33 27.17 -0.18 0.01
N ALA A 34 27.81 0.99 -0.19
CA ALA A 34 29.26 1.20 -0.13
C ALA A 34 30.11 0.28 -1.04
N THR A 35 29.49 -0.52 -1.91
CA THR A 35 30.16 -1.40 -2.87
C THR A 35 30.92 -0.57 -3.90
N ARG A 36 32.16 -0.96 -4.18
CA ARG A 36 32.96 -0.40 -5.26
C ARG A 36 32.47 -0.95 -6.59
N LEU A 37 32.16 -0.07 -7.52
CA LEU A 37 31.61 -0.42 -8.83
C LEU A 37 32.27 0.41 -9.91
N GLU A 38 32.43 -0.19 -11.08
CA GLU A 38 32.89 0.49 -12.28
C GLU A 38 31.70 1.12 -12.99
N VAL A 39 31.84 2.38 -13.39
CA VAL A 39 30.79 3.09 -14.13
C VAL A 39 30.65 2.46 -15.53
N PRO A 40 29.49 1.86 -15.86
CA PRO A 40 29.30 1.24 -17.17
C PRO A 40 29.21 2.30 -18.27
N ALA A 41 29.74 1.98 -19.45
CA ALA A 41 29.56 2.82 -20.63
C ALA A 41 28.06 2.91 -20.97
N PRO A 42 27.53 4.12 -21.23
CA PRO A 42 26.13 4.26 -21.65
C PRO A 42 25.94 3.49 -22.96
N ALA A 43 24.96 2.57 -22.97
CA ALA A 43 24.57 1.88 -24.19
C ALA A 43 24.19 2.93 -25.24
N LYS A 44 24.76 2.83 -26.45
CA LYS A 44 24.35 3.65 -27.59
C LYS A 44 22.82 3.56 -27.70
N PRO A 45 22.10 4.68 -27.90
CA PRO A 45 20.67 4.61 -28.13
C PRO A 45 20.46 3.67 -29.31
N ARG A 46 19.76 2.57 -29.04
CA ARG A 46 19.38 1.58 -30.04
C ARG A 46 18.38 2.28 -30.95
N SER A 47 18.83 2.82 -32.07
CA SER A 47 17.97 2.93 -33.24
C SER A 47 17.48 1.51 -33.52
N THR A 48 16.18 1.32 -33.54
CA THR A 48 15.52 0.06 -33.90
C THR A 48 15.86 -0.28 -35.36
N PRO A 49 16.37 -1.48 -35.64
CA PRO A 49 15.98 -2.16 -36.86
C PRO A 49 15.42 -3.55 -36.54
N THR A 50 14.73 -4.09 -37.55
CA THR A 50 14.05 -5.39 -37.71
C THR A 50 12.52 -5.27 -37.56
N ASP A 51 11.73 -5.75 -38.53
CA ASP A 51 11.80 -7.11 -39.07
C ASP A 51 11.59 -7.20 -40.59
N GLU A 52 12.50 -7.88 -41.30
CA GLU A 52 12.18 -8.59 -42.55
C GLU A 52 12.47 -10.08 -42.29
N GLU A 53 11.40 -10.87 -42.17
CA GLU A 53 11.43 -12.32 -42.28
C GLU A 53 11.31 -12.75 -43.75
N GLU A 54 11.87 -13.94 -44.02
CA GLU A 54 11.96 -14.65 -45.28
C GLU A 54 10.68 -14.65 -46.13
N SER A 55 10.83 -14.51 -47.46
CA SER A 55 10.19 -15.41 -48.45
C SER A 55 10.54 -15.05 -49.89
N SER A 56 11.10 -16.04 -50.59
CA SER A 56 10.83 -16.38 -51.99
C SER A 56 11.43 -15.55 -53.13
N GLY A 57 12.33 -16.23 -53.88
CA GLY A 57 12.09 -16.41 -55.31
C GLY A 57 12.82 -15.47 -56.26
N LYS A 58 14.10 -15.76 -56.53
CA LYS A 58 14.82 -15.23 -57.71
C LYS A 58 14.74 -16.22 -58.87
N THR A 59 14.06 -15.85 -59.96
CA THR A 59 14.25 -16.49 -61.26
C THR A 59 14.17 -15.49 -62.42
N ARG A 60 15.16 -15.64 -63.32
CA ARG A 60 15.29 -15.16 -64.72
C ARG A 60 15.89 -13.76 -64.89
N ARG A 61 17.14 -13.66 -65.41
CA ARG A 61 17.55 -13.63 -66.85
C ARG A 61 16.91 -12.44 -67.57
N SER A 62 17.61 -11.59 -68.33
CA SER A 62 18.87 -11.74 -69.08
C SER A 62 19.31 -10.34 -69.56
N ASP A 63 20.63 -10.23 -69.79
CA ASP A 63 21.35 -9.46 -70.82
C ASP A 63 20.56 -8.44 -71.68
N ASP A 64 21.06 -7.20 -71.78
CA ASP A 64 21.75 -6.72 -72.99
C ASP A 64 22.14 -5.23 -72.89
N ALA A 65 23.23 -4.90 -73.57
CA ALA A 65 23.82 -3.57 -73.71
C ALA A 65 22.95 -2.61 -74.54
N ILE A 66 23.11 -1.30 -74.31
CA ILE A 66 23.35 -0.24 -75.32
C ILE A 66 23.19 1.14 -74.64
N ALA A 67 24.16 2.00 -74.88
CA ALA A 67 24.13 3.42 -74.56
C ALA A 67 23.06 4.12 -75.39
N ASP A 68 22.15 4.85 -74.73
CA ASP A 68 21.49 5.99 -75.34
C ASP A 68 21.06 6.97 -74.27
N GLU A 69 21.36 8.25 -74.51
CA GLU A 69 21.03 9.35 -73.62
C GLU A 69 19.52 9.51 -73.58
N THR A 70 18.92 9.19 -72.44
CA THR A 70 17.51 9.51 -72.19
C THR A 70 17.42 10.54 -71.07
N PRO A 71 16.69 11.65 -71.27
CA PRO A 71 16.57 12.70 -70.27
C PRO A 71 15.83 12.13 -69.06
N VAL A 72 16.32 12.44 -67.86
CA VAL A 72 15.66 12.10 -66.58
C VAL A 72 14.26 12.70 -66.60
N LYS A 73 13.26 11.89 -66.93
CA LYS A 73 11.85 12.22 -66.78
C LYS A 73 11.53 12.15 -65.30
N PHE A 74 11.30 13.29 -64.67
CA PHE A 74 10.67 13.34 -63.36
C PHE A 74 9.27 12.75 -63.50
N GLY A 75 9.12 11.50 -63.09
CA GLY A 75 7.85 10.82 -63.01
C GLY A 75 6.91 11.66 -62.17
N ASN A 76 5.75 11.98 -62.75
CA ASN A 76 4.63 12.59 -62.07
C ASN A 76 4.37 11.77 -60.78
N ARG A 77 4.57 12.39 -59.61
CA ARG A 77 4.23 11.75 -58.33
C ARG A 77 2.74 11.45 -58.40
N GLY A 78 2.39 10.17 -58.51
CA GLY A 78 1.01 9.72 -58.40
C GLY A 78 0.40 10.21 -57.09
N PRO A 79 -0.94 10.26 -56.98
CA PRO A 79 -1.60 10.60 -55.74
C PRO A 79 -0.98 9.76 -54.62
N LEU A 80 -0.54 10.42 -53.55
CA LEU A 80 -0.08 9.75 -52.33
C LEU A 80 -1.18 8.75 -51.98
N GLU A 81 -0.86 7.45 -52.05
CA GLU A 81 -1.74 6.43 -51.51
C GLU A 81 -2.01 6.86 -50.07
N GLU A 82 -3.29 7.07 -49.76
CA GLU A 82 -3.72 7.43 -48.41
C GLU A 82 -3.20 6.33 -47.50
N ASP A 83 -2.16 6.63 -46.69
CA ASP A 83 -1.63 5.73 -45.67
C ASP A 83 -2.85 5.18 -44.92
N GLU A 84 -3.11 3.89 -45.09
CA GLU A 84 -4.21 3.18 -44.47
C GLU A 84 -4.04 3.40 -42.97
N MET A 85 -4.88 4.25 -42.39
CA MET A 85 -4.69 4.72 -41.02
C MET A 85 -4.72 3.51 -40.10
N ASP A 86 -3.56 3.11 -39.58
CA ASP A 86 -3.43 2.00 -38.67
C ASP A 86 -4.36 2.26 -37.47
N LEU A 87 -5.46 1.51 -37.41
CA LEU A 87 -6.43 1.60 -36.32
C LEU A 87 -5.91 0.89 -35.06
N THR A 88 -4.88 0.06 -35.20
CA THR A 88 -4.24 -0.70 -34.11
C THR A 88 -3.76 0.18 -32.95
N PRO A 89 -3.07 1.33 -33.14
CA PRO A 89 -2.72 2.24 -32.05
C PRO A 89 -3.94 2.92 -31.41
N MET A 90 -5.03 3.18 -32.17
CA MET A 90 -6.25 3.77 -31.58
C MET A 90 -7.00 2.77 -30.70
N VAL A 91 -7.05 1.50 -31.12
CA VAL A 91 -7.66 0.42 -30.33
C VAL A 91 -6.84 0.13 -29.08
N ASP A 92 -5.51 0.14 -29.15
CA ASP A 92 -4.65 -0.10 -27.99
C ASP A 92 -4.80 1.00 -26.91
N VAL A 93 -4.79 2.28 -27.31
CA VAL A 93 -4.98 3.40 -26.37
C VAL A 93 -6.34 3.31 -25.67
N THR A 94 -7.41 2.97 -26.39
CA THR A 94 -8.74 2.82 -25.78
C THR A 94 -8.82 1.57 -24.89
N PHE A 95 -8.17 0.47 -25.26
CA PHE A 95 -8.13 -0.74 -24.46
C PHE A 95 -7.35 -0.57 -23.15
N LEU A 96 -6.19 0.10 -23.20
CA LEU A 96 -5.40 0.46 -22.01
C LEU A 96 -6.19 1.36 -21.06
N LEU A 97 -6.98 2.30 -21.59
CA LEU A 97 -7.87 3.14 -20.78
C LEU A 97 -9.01 2.33 -20.14
N LEU A 98 -9.63 1.40 -20.86
CA LEU A 98 -10.70 0.55 -20.31
C LEU A 98 -10.17 -0.38 -19.21
N ILE A 99 -8.99 -0.98 -19.38
CA ILE A 99 -8.36 -1.79 -18.33
C ILE A 99 -8.01 -0.92 -17.12
N PHE A 100 -7.42 0.26 -17.34
CA PHE A 100 -7.11 1.20 -16.27
C PHE A 100 -8.37 1.57 -15.49
N PHE A 101 -9.45 1.95 -16.16
CA PHE A 101 -10.72 2.29 -15.50
C PHE A 101 -11.36 1.09 -14.80
N MET A 102 -11.35 -0.10 -15.40
CA MET A 102 -11.92 -1.31 -14.79
C MET A 102 -11.16 -1.71 -13.51
N VAL A 103 -9.83 -1.69 -13.55
CA VAL A 103 -8.99 -2.05 -12.40
C VAL A 103 -9.04 -0.97 -11.31
N THR A 104 -9.04 0.32 -11.68
CA THR A 104 -9.14 1.43 -10.72
C THR A 104 -10.54 1.59 -10.12
N ALA A 105 -11.61 1.26 -10.87
CA ALA A 105 -12.97 1.21 -10.33
C ALA A 105 -13.13 0.14 -9.25
N SER A 106 -12.47 -1.01 -9.41
CA SER A 106 -12.45 -2.08 -8.39
C SER A 106 -11.79 -1.62 -7.07
N PHE A 107 -10.78 -0.74 -7.14
CA PHE A 107 -10.16 -0.14 -5.96
C PHE A 107 -11.10 0.78 -5.17
N SER A 108 -12.16 1.30 -5.79
CA SER A 108 -13.13 2.16 -5.09
C SER A 108 -14.15 1.38 -4.26
N LEU A 109 -14.41 0.10 -4.56
CA LEU A 109 -15.41 -0.69 -3.83
C LEU A 109 -14.86 -1.40 -2.57
N GLN A 110 -13.55 -1.46 -2.39
CA GLN A 110 -12.94 -2.15 -1.23
C GLN A 110 -12.69 -1.23 -0.01
N LYS A 111 -13.18 0.02 -0.01
CA LYS A 111 -13.16 0.93 1.15
C LYS A 111 -14.52 1.07 1.83
N THR A 112 -15.23 -0.04 2.02
CA THR A 112 -16.24 -0.09 3.07
C THR A 112 -16.12 -1.42 3.80
N LEU A 113 -15.16 -1.49 4.72
CA LEU A 113 -15.52 -2.13 5.98
C LEU A 113 -16.62 -1.24 6.53
N GLU A 114 -17.88 -1.67 6.39
CA GLU A 114 -18.99 -1.18 7.22
C GLU A 114 -18.63 -1.53 8.66
N THR A 115 -17.70 -0.76 9.23
CA THR A 115 -17.68 -0.57 10.66
C THR A 115 -18.95 0.21 10.90
N PRO A 116 -19.98 -0.37 11.53
CA PRO A 116 -21.09 0.43 11.98
C PRO A 116 -20.46 1.52 12.84
N ALA A 117 -20.53 2.77 12.37
CA ALA A 117 -20.22 3.89 13.22
C ALA A 117 -21.03 3.64 14.50
N PRO A 118 -20.42 3.64 15.70
CA PRO A 118 -21.20 3.62 16.92
C PRO A 118 -22.17 4.78 16.74
N ARG A 119 -23.45 4.46 16.69
CA ARG A 119 -24.52 5.40 16.47
C ARG A 119 -24.42 6.40 17.61
N ASN A 120 -23.70 7.49 17.38
CA ASN A 120 -23.49 8.62 18.28
C ASN A 120 -24.76 9.50 18.34
N ASP A 121 -25.93 8.87 18.17
CA ASP A 121 -27.25 9.45 18.35
C ASP A 121 -27.93 8.79 19.54
N SER A 122 -27.22 8.83 20.66
CA SER A 122 -27.83 8.75 21.99
C SER A 122 -27.48 10.02 22.76
N ALA A 123 -27.92 11.16 22.24
CA ALA A 123 -28.35 12.30 23.07
C ALA A 123 -29.60 11.96 23.95
N SER A 124 -29.85 10.68 24.16
CA SER A 124 -30.73 10.12 25.19
C SER A 124 -30.23 8.74 25.63
N ALA A 125 -28.92 8.60 25.86
CA ALA A 125 -28.52 7.74 26.95
C ALA A 125 -29.23 8.32 28.18
N GLN A 126 -30.40 7.77 28.50
CA GLN A 126 -30.91 7.80 29.86
C GLN A 126 -29.68 7.57 30.72
N SER A 127 -29.42 8.56 31.56
CA SER A 127 -28.44 8.56 32.62
C SER A 127 -28.50 7.23 33.39
N ARG A 128 -27.89 6.19 32.83
CA ARG A 128 -27.28 5.13 33.60
C ARG A 128 -25.96 5.74 33.99
N THR A 129 -25.88 6.14 35.25
CA THR A 129 -24.63 6.61 35.86
C THR A 129 -23.54 5.57 35.57
N MET A 130 -22.29 5.99 35.37
CA MET A 130 -21.17 5.06 35.13
C MET A 130 -21.16 3.91 36.15
N ASP A 131 -21.60 4.17 37.40
CA ASP A 131 -21.84 3.19 38.46
C ASP A 131 -22.81 2.06 38.08
N GLU A 132 -23.88 2.33 37.33
CA GLU A 132 -24.89 1.32 36.95
C GLU A 132 -24.40 0.38 35.83
N LEU A 133 -23.42 0.80 35.04
CA LEU A 133 -22.76 -0.05 34.03
C LEU A 133 -21.63 -0.89 34.62
N LEU A 134 -21.09 -0.48 35.78
CA LEU A 134 -20.07 -1.22 36.52
C LEU A 134 -20.66 -2.43 37.28
N ASP A 135 -21.94 -2.36 37.66
CA ASP A 135 -22.67 -3.42 38.39
C ASP A 135 -23.32 -4.48 37.49
N ASP A 136 -23.31 -4.30 36.17
CA ASP A 136 -23.93 -5.24 35.24
C ASP A 136 -22.94 -6.38 34.90
N PRO A 137 -23.25 -7.65 35.21
CA PRO A 137 -22.32 -8.78 35.11
C PRO A 137 -21.88 -9.09 33.67
N ASP A 138 -22.48 -8.47 32.67
CA ASP A 138 -22.15 -8.64 31.25
C ASP A 138 -21.03 -7.70 30.76
N TYR A 139 -20.56 -6.77 31.60
CA TYR A 139 -19.49 -5.83 31.25
C TYR A 139 -18.22 -6.07 32.07
N VAL A 140 -17.07 -5.99 31.39
CA VAL A 140 -15.75 -5.85 32.03
C VAL A 140 -15.23 -4.47 31.71
N VAL A 141 -14.83 -3.71 32.73
CA VAL A 141 -14.34 -2.35 32.56
C VAL A 141 -12.83 -2.34 32.76
N VAL A 142 -12.11 -1.76 31.80
CA VAL A 142 -10.68 -1.52 31.87
C VAL A 142 -10.46 -0.03 31.87
N ARG A 143 -10.01 0.51 33.00
CA ARG A 143 -9.65 1.92 33.17
C ARG A 143 -8.16 2.10 32.93
N ILE A 144 -7.78 3.11 32.15
CA ILE A 144 -6.40 3.48 31.87
C ILE A 144 -6.18 4.88 32.44
N ASP A 145 -5.37 4.95 33.48
CA ASP A 145 -5.03 6.20 34.14
C ASP A 145 -3.99 7.01 33.32
N SER A 146 -3.85 8.29 33.64
CA SER A 146 -2.82 9.21 33.17
C SER A 146 -1.39 8.68 33.33
N TYR A 147 -1.14 7.85 34.36
CA TYR A 147 0.15 7.19 34.59
C TYR A 147 0.40 5.95 33.73
N ASN A 148 -0.51 5.62 32.80
CA ASN A 148 -0.41 4.46 31.90
C ASN A 148 -0.49 3.09 32.59
N THR A 149 -1.12 3.06 33.75
CA THR A 149 -1.45 1.85 34.49
C THR A 149 -2.85 1.38 34.12
N PHE A 150 -3.01 0.07 33.95
CA PHE A 150 -4.32 -0.54 33.71
C PHE A 150 -4.98 -0.91 35.04
N PHE A 151 -6.26 -0.63 35.15
CA PHE A 151 -7.11 -1.08 36.24
C PHE A 151 -8.27 -1.87 35.64
N VAL A 152 -8.48 -3.09 36.12
CA VAL A 152 -9.56 -3.96 35.66
C VAL A 152 -10.60 -4.07 36.77
N THR A 153 -11.83 -3.73 36.42
CA THR A 153 -12.98 -3.80 37.30
C THR A 153 -13.99 -4.77 36.70
N CYS A 154 -14.45 -5.71 37.52
CA CYS A 154 -15.49 -6.66 37.15
C CYS A 154 -16.45 -6.89 38.30
N ALA A 155 -17.70 -7.22 37.95
CA ALA A 155 -18.76 -7.47 38.93
C ALA A 155 -18.45 -8.64 39.90
N ALA A 156 -17.54 -9.53 39.54
CA ALA A 156 -17.18 -10.69 40.37
C ALA A 156 -16.17 -10.36 41.49
N TRP A 157 -15.37 -9.31 41.35
CA TRP A 157 -14.34 -8.96 42.34
C TRP A 157 -14.74 -7.83 43.25
N GLY A 158 -15.68 -6.97 42.84
CA GLY A 158 -16.15 -5.82 43.63
C GLY A 158 -15.14 -4.67 43.76
N ASP A 159 -13.84 -4.97 43.63
CA ASP A 159 -12.73 -4.01 43.69
C ASP A 159 -12.00 -3.90 42.33
N GLU A 160 -11.40 -2.73 42.06
CA GLU A 160 -10.51 -2.54 40.92
C GLU A 160 -9.15 -3.23 41.19
N ARG A 161 -8.68 -4.05 40.24
CA ARG A 161 -7.34 -4.67 40.31
C ARG A 161 -6.37 -3.96 39.39
N GLU A 162 -5.19 -3.65 39.90
CA GLU A 162 -4.11 -3.05 39.11
C GLU A 162 -3.39 -4.12 38.26
N ALA A 163 -3.11 -3.79 37.01
CA ALA A 163 -2.33 -4.59 36.07
C ALA A 163 -1.28 -3.71 35.38
N PRO A 164 -0.08 -3.52 35.95
CA PRO A 164 0.99 -2.74 35.32
C PRO A 164 1.51 -3.36 34.00
N SER A 165 1.43 -4.69 33.86
CA SER A 165 1.94 -5.40 32.68
C SER A 165 0.82 -5.87 31.73
N ARG A 166 1.16 -6.01 30.43
CA ARG A 166 0.23 -6.50 29.41
C ARG A 166 -0.20 -7.95 29.68
N GLN A 167 0.70 -8.76 30.23
CA GLN A 167 0.44 -10.14 30.59
C GLN A 167 -0.55 -10.22 31.76
N GLU A 168 -0.38 -9.38 32.78
CA GLU A 168 -1.33 -9.31 33.90
C GLU A 168 -2.71 -8.84 33.43
N LEU A 169 -2.76 -7.85 32.52
CA LEU A 169 -4.02 -7.39 31.94
C LEU A 169 -4.77 -8.54 31.24
N LEU A 170 -4.07 -9.35 30.43
CA LEU A 170 -4.65 -10.52 29.77
C LEU A 170 -5.19 -11.54 30.77
N VAL A 171 -4.42 -11.87 31.81
CA VAL A 171 -4.81 -12.83 32.84
C VAL A 171 -6.03 -12.32 33.61
N GLN A 172 -6.04 -11.04 33.97
CA GLN A 172 -7.17 -10.43 34.69
C GLN A 172 -8.43 -10.38 33.83
N ILE A 173 -8.34 -9.99 32.56
CA ILE A 173 -9.50 -10.01 31.65
C ILE A 173 -10.01 -11.45 31.43
N GLN A 174 -9.10 -12.43 31.35
CA GLN A 174 -9.47 -13.84 31.22
C GLN A 174 -10.15 -14.38 32.48
N GLU A 175 -9.64 -14.03 33.66
CA GLU A 175 -10.22 -14.42 34.95
C GLU A 175 -11.58 -13.74 35.16
N ALA A 176 -11.73 -12.45 34.81
CA ALA A 176 -12.99 -11.72 34.86
C ALA A 176 -14.06 -12.29 33.91
N ARG A 177 -13.65 -12.86 32.76
CA ARG A 177 -14.59 -13.59 31.90
C ARG A 177 -14.95 -14.95 32.47
N ASN A 178 -13.98 -15.67 33.05
CA ASN A 178 -14.18 -17.01 33.57
C ASN A 178 -14.88 -17.04 34.93
N SER A 179 -14.93 -15.91 35.65
CA SER A 179 -15.60 -15.81 36.96
C SER A 179 -17.10 -16.02 36.87
N ASN A 180 -17.72 -15.77 35.69
CA ASN A 180 -19.12 -16.09 35.44
C ASN A 180 -19.27 -17.11 34.29
N PRO A 181 -19.18 -18.42 34.56
CA PRO A 181 -19.31 -19.46 33.54
C PRO A 181 -20.75 -19.62 33.01
N ALA A 182 -21.76 -19.03 33.67
CA ALA A 182 -23.16 -19.13 33.26
C ALA A 182 -23.54 -18.09 32.19
N SER A 183 -22.99 -16.87 32.28
CA SER A 183 -23.06 -15.83 31.26
C SER A 183 -21.70 -15.15 31.19
N PRO A 184 -20.80 -15.55 30.27
CA PRO A 184 -19.52 -14.89 30.16
C PRO A 184 -19.71 -13.48 29.59
N PRO A 185 -19.20 -12.44 30.26
CA PRO A 185 -19.28 -11.08 29.73
C PRO A 185 -18.55 -11.03 28.39
N GLY A 186 -19.29 -10.64 27.35
CA GLY A 186 -18.76 -10.52 25.98
C GLY A 186 -18.39 -9.09 25.60
N THR A 187 -18.71 -8.11 26.46
CA THR A 187 -18.49 -6.69 26.19
C THR A 187 -17.37 -6.13 27.07
N LEU A 188 -16.32 -5.62 26.44
CA LEU A 188 -15.23 -4.91 27.10
C LEU A 188 -15.45 -3.40 26.96
N LEU A 189 -15.45 -2.68 28.08
CA LEU A 189 -15.47 -1.23 28.12
C LEU A 189 -14.08 -0.72 28.47
N VAL A 190 -13.41 -0.06 27.53
CA VAL A 190 -12.11 0.57 27.77
C VAL A 190 -12.36 2.04 28.06
N ASN A 191 -12.11 2.46 29.29
CA ASN A 191 -12.12 3.87 29.69
C ASN A 191 -10.70 4.40 29.69
N ALA A 192 -10.36 5.24 28.72
CA ALA A 192 -9.04 5.83 28.58
C ALA A 192 -9.03 7.29 29.03
N HIS A 193 -8.12 7.65 29.93
CA HIS A 193 -7.86 9.04 30.24
C HIS A 193 -7.24 9.76 29.02
N VAL A 194 -7.52 11.07 28.84
CA VAL A 194 -7.03 11.87 27.71
C VAL A 194 -5.49 11.85 27.58
N ASN A 195 -4.80 11.82 28.72
CA ASN A 195 -3.34 11.79 28.79
C ASN A 195 -2.72 10.38 28.64
N ALA A 196 -3.53 9.33 28.51
CA ALA A 196 -3.02 7.98 28.35
C ALA A 196 -2.33 7.82 26.98
N LEU A 197 -1.22 7.07 26.95
CA LEU A 197 -0.51 6.75 25.72
C LEU A 197 -1.39 5.89 24.81
N HIS A 198 -1.44 6.24 23.53
CA HIS A 198 -2.22 5.49 22.54
C HIS A 198 -1.80 4.02 22.47
N GLU A 199 -0.51 3.71 22.62
CA GLU A 199 0.01 2.34 22.68
C GLU A 199 -0.67 1.51 23.79
N LYS A 200 -0.98 2.12 24.93
CA LYS A 200 -1.63 1.46 26.06
C LYS A 200 -3.09 1.17 25.77
N VAL A 201 -3.80 2.12 25.17
CA VAL A 201 -5.18 1.92 24.72
C VAL A 201 -5.24 0.76 23.72
N VAL A 202 -4.35 0.74 22.74
CA VAL A 202 -4.24 -0.36 21.76
C VAL A 202 -3.91 -1.68 22.45
N ALA A 203 -3.01 -1.69 23.43
CA ALA A 203 -2.69 -2.90 24.20
C ALA A 203 -3.91 -3.45 24.96
N ALA A 204 -4.79 -2.58 25.49
CA ALA A 204 -6.04 -3.00 26.14
C ALA A 204 -7.06 -3.57 25.14
N LEU A 205 -7.20 -2.94 23.97
CA LEU A 205 -8.07 -3.44 22.89
C LEU A 205 -7.60 -4.81 22.38
N ASP A 206 -6.30 -4.97 22.19
CA ASP A 206 -5.68 -6.22 21.73
C ASP A 206 -5.78 -7.32 22.80
N ALA A 207 -5.64 -6.95 24.08
CA ALA A 207 -5.87 -7.87 25.20
C ALA A 207 -7.31 -8.40 25.22
N GLY A 208 -8.30 -7.51 25.03
CA GLY A 208 -9.70 -7.90 24.91
C GLY A 208 -9.97 -8.87 23.76
N ASN A 209 -9.42 -8.57 22.57
CA ASN A 209 -9.57 -9.41 21.40
C ASN A 209 -8.88 -10.78 21.57
N THR A 210 -7.70 -10.81 22.21
CA THR A 210 -6.96 -12.05 22.49
C THR A 210 -7.72 -12.95 23.46
N VAL A 211 -8.34 -12.37 24.49
CA VAL A 211 -9.18 -13.14 25.41
C VAL A 211 -10.41 -13.66 24.68
N GLY A 212 -10.98 -12.88 23.74
CA GLY A 212 -12.16 -13.26 22.95
C GLY A 212 -13.42 -12.49 23.38
N MET A 213 -13.26 -11.20 23.68
CA MET A 213 -14.37 -10.27 23.88
C MET A 213 -15.01 -9.95 22.53
N ASN A 214 -16.32 -10.13 22.42
CA ASN A 214 -17.05 -9.99 21.16
C ASN A 214 -17.26 -8.51 20.77
N GLN A 215 -17.44 -7.65 21.76
CA GLN A 215 -17.68 -6.23 21.55
C GLN A 215 -16.75 -5.41 22.43
N VAL A 216 -15.99 -4.50 21.82
CA VAL A 216 -15.13 -3.58 22.56
C VAL A 216 -15.64 -2.15 22.34
N LYS A 217 -15.95 -1.46 23.43
CA LYS A 217 -16.38 -0.06 23.44
C LYS A 217 -15.27 0.79 24.05
N LEU A 218 -14.85 1.82 23.34
CA LEU A 218 -13.89 2.79 23.85
C LEU A 218 -14.63 4.04 24.33
N LEU A 219 -14.32 4.46 25.55
CA LEU A 219 -14.74 5.71 26.14
C LEU A 219 -13.48 6.50 26.50
N THR A 220 -13.54 7.81 26.30
CA THR A 220 -12.50 8.73 26.79
C THR A 220 -13.08 9.52 27.95
N THR A 221 -12.42 9.50 29.10
CA THR A 221 -12.78 10.33 30.25
C THR A 221 -11.77 11.46 30.43
N GLU A 222 -12.27 12.62 30.85
CA GLU A 222 -11.47 13.79 31.23
C GLU A 222 -11.28 13.89 32.75
N GLU A 223 -11.84 12.96 33.53
CA GLU A 223 -11.86 13.01 35.00
C GLU A 223 -10.75 12.14 35.63
N GLU A 224 -10.13 12.70 36.69
CA GLU A 224 -9.08 12.12 37.56
C GLU A 224 -9.50 10.82 38.26
#